data_AF-A0A9E5DWH4-F1
#
_entry.id   AF-A0A9E5DWH4-F1
#
_cell.length_a   1.000
_cell.length_b   1.000
_cell.length_c   1.000
_cell.angle_alpha   90.00
_cell.angle_beta   90.00
_cell.angle_gamma   90.00
#
_symmetry.space_group_name_H-M   'P 1'
#
loop_
_entity.id
_entity.type
_entity.pdbx_description
1 polymer ?
#
loop_
_entity_poly.entity_id
_entity_poly.type
_entity_poly.pdbx_seq_one_letter_code
_entity_poly.pdbx_strand_id
1 'polypeptide(L)'
;MSQLPRPQGHHSITPSFVVPNSAKVIDFMLTAFDAQVVDRFDGPNGSVMHAEVMVGDSVVMLGDCPPGTAPMPAVLSYYVADGPTVDATYARALAAGATTVTAPKDQFYGYRSACLTDCGGNRWTICAVIEIVSPEEMQQRKAALMAGPSA
;
A
#
# COMPACT_ATOMS: atom_id res chain seq x y z
N MET A 1 31.19 12.55 15.42
CA MET A 1 31.15 12.00 14.06
C MET A 1 29.93 12.59 13.37
N SER A 2 30.06 13.14 12.16
CA SER A 2 28.92 13.66 11.40
C SER A 2 28.04 12.51 10.93
N GLN A 3 26.75 12.56 11.25
CA GLN A 3 25.77 11.59 10.77
C GLN A 3 25.65 11.72 9.25
N LEU A 4 25.74 10.60 8.52
CA LEU A 4 25.47 10.56 7.08
C LEU A 4 23.95 10.69 6.83
N PRO A 5 23.53 11.31 5.72
CA PRO A 5 22.12 11.46 5.41
C PRO A 5 21.47 10.09 5.14
N ARG A 6 20.15 9.99 5.37
CA ARG A 6 19.37 8.85 4.91
C ARG A 6 19.29 8.87 3.38
N PRO A 7 19.29 7.71 2.71
CA PRO A 7 19.03 7.66 1.28
C PRO A 7 17.66 8.24 0.92
N GLN A 8 17.50 8.71 -0.31
CA GLN A 8 16.22 9.24 -0.78
C GLN A 8 15.11 8.18 -0.66
N GLY A 9 13.91 8.62 -0.29
CA GLY A 9 12.73 7.76 -0.09
C GLY A 9 12.78 6.83 1.13
N HIS A 10 13.91 6.76 1.82
CA HIS A 10 14.02 5.99 3.06
C HIS A 10 13.54 6.83 4.24
N HIS A 11 12.39 6.46 4.77
CA HIS A 11 11.88 7.01 6.02
C HIS A 11 12.45 6.28 7.23
N SER A 12 12.20 6.81 8.43
CA SER A 12 12.69 6.21 9.68
C SER A 12 12.24 4.76 9.86
N ILE A 13 11.15 4.38 9.20
CA ILE A 13 10.68 2.99 9.04
C ILE A 13 10.45 2.79 7.54
N THR A 14 11.05 1.75 6.98
CA THR A 14 10.87 1.32 5.59
C THR A 14 10.36 -0.12 5.61
N PRO A 15 9.15 -0.41 5.11
CA PRO A 15 8.60 -1.75 5.16
C PRO A 15 9.36 -2.68 4.21
N SER A 16 9.56 -3.91 4.64
CA SER A 16 10.06 -5.00 3.81
C SER A 16 9.09 -6.17 3.86
N PHE A 17 8.84 -6.81 2.73
CA PHE A 17 7.99 -8.01 2.67
C PHE A 17 8.61 -9.09 1.78
N VAL A 18 8.27 -10.34 2.10
CA VAL A 18 8.77 -11.52 1.40
C VAL A 18 7.60 -12.18 0.70
N VAL A 19 7.69 -12.30 -0.62
CA VAL A 19 6.56 -12.74 -1.46
C VAL A 19 6.95 -13.94 -2.33
N PRO A 20 5.99 -14.75 -2.81
CA PRO A 20 6.31 -15.92 -3.64
C PRO A 20 6.97 -15.56 -4.99
N ASN A 21 6.64 -14.39 -5.55
CA ASN A 21 7.17 -13.91 -6.82
C ASN A 21 7.20 -12.38 -6.81
N SER A 22 8.34 -11.82 -6.44
CA SER A 22 8.58 -10.39 -6.29
C SER A 22 8.60 -9.68 -7.63
N ALA A 23 9.07 -10.33 -8.71
CA ALA A 23 9.05 -9.73 -10.03
C ALA A 23 7.61 -9.32 -10.43
N LYS A 24 6.63 -10.21 -10.19
CA LYS A 24 5.21 -9.89 -10.42
C LYS A 24 4.67 -8.80 -9.50
N VAL A 25 5.09 -8.76 -8.24
CA VAL A 25 4.69 -7.71 -7.29
C VAL A 25 5.29 -6.36 -7.67
N ILE A 26 6.53 -6.34 -8.17
CA ILE A 26 7.16 -5.14 -8.75
C ILE A 26 6.33 -4.67 -9.94
N ASP A 27 6.06 -5.53 -10.93
CA ASP A 27 5.28 -5.17 -12.12
C ASP A 27 3.88 -4.63 -11.76
N PHE A 28 3.25 -5.23 -10.75
CA PHE A 28 2.01 -4.74 -10.18
C PHE A 28 2.16 -3.31 -9.64
N MET A 29 3.16 -3.03 -8.80
CA MET A 29 3.37 -1.69 -8.23
C MET A 29 3.68 -0.65 -9.32
N LEU A 30 4.49 -0.99 -10.31
CA LEU A 30 4.80 -0.11 -11.45
C LEU A 30 3.51 0.27 -12.20
N THR A 31 2.62 -0.69 -12.43
CA THR A 31 1.38 -0.49 -13.21
C THR A 31 0.27 0.19 -12.39
N ALA A 32 0.08 -0.24 -11.15
CA ALA A 32 -1.03 0.19 -10.31
C ALA A 32 -0.77 1.55 -9.66
N PHE A 33 0.46 1.75 -9.18
CA PHE A 33 0.84 2.86 -8.31
C PHE A 33 1.81 3.85 -8.97
N ASP A 34 2.07 3.69 -10.28
CA ASP A 34 3.07 4.48 -11.00
C ASP A 34 4.45 4.45 -10.29
N ALA A 35 4.75 3.31 -9.66
CA ALA A 35 5.96 3.12 -8.86
C ALA A 35 7.22 3.07 -9.74
N GLN A 36 8.40 3.13 -9.11
CA GLN A 36 9.69 3.07 -9.80
C GLN A 36 10.66 2.15 -9.08
N VAL A 37 11.35 1.28 -9.81
CA VAL A 37 12.46 0.49 -9.24
C VAL A 37 13.63 1.43 -8.96
N VAL A 38 14.12 1.42 -7.72
CA VAL A 38 15.27 2.21 -7.28
C VAL A 38 16.54 1.35 -7.32
N ASP A 39 16.44 0.13 -6.80
CA ASP A 39 17.52 -0.84 -6.81
C ASP A 39 16.96 -2.25 -6.96
N ARG A 40 17.73 -3.17 -7.54
CA ARG A 40 17.32 -4.55 -7.76
C ARG A 40 18.52 -5.48 -7.91
N PHE A 41 18.53 -6.50 -7.07
CA PHE A 41 19.48 -7.59 -7.07
C PHE A 41 18.77 -8.90 -7.43
N ASP A 42 18.96 -9.32 -8.68
CA ASP A 42 18.46 -10.60 -9.16
C ASP A 42 19.30 -11.77 -8.61
N GLY A 43 18.62 -12.87 -8.30
CA GLY A 43 19.20 -14.13 -7.91
C GLY A 43 19.19 -15.16 -9.04
N PRO A 44 19.64 -16.40 -8.74
CA PRO A 44 19.60 -17.50 -9.71
C PRO A 44 18.18 -17.78 -10.21
N ASN A 45 18.07 -18.26 -11.45
CA ASN A 45 16.81 -18.68 -12.06
C ASN A 45 15.74 -17.57 -12.14
N GLY A 46 16.15 -16.30 -12.18
CA GLY A 46 15.26 -15.16 -12.32
C GLY A 46 14.51 -14.79 -11.05
N SER A 47 14.96 -15.28 -9.88
CA SER A 47 14.45 -14.80 -8.61
C SER A 47 14.92 -13.39 -8.32
N VAL A 48 14.23 -12.69 -7.43
CA VAL A 48 14.67 -11.40 -6.88
C VAL A 48 15.16 -11.63 -5.47
N MET A 49 16.46 -11.46 -5.21
CA MET A 49 16.99 -11.59 -3.84
C MET A 49 16.63 -10.37 -3.00
N HIS A 50 16.68 -9.19 -3.62
CA HIS A 50 16.30 -7.93 -3.00
C HIS A 50 15.94 -6.91 -4.08
N ALA A 51 14.94 -6.09 -3.83
CA ALA A 51 14.63 -4.92 -4.61
C ALA A 51 14.08 -3.80 -3.73
N GLU A 52 14.34 -2.58 -4.15
CA GLU A 52 13.77 -1.36 -3.61
C GLU A 52 12.86 -0.72 -4.66
N VAL A 53 11.63 -0.42 -4.28
CA VAL A 53 10.65 0.21 -5.17
C VAL A 53 10.11 1.46 -4.50
N MET A 54 10.23 2.60 -5.19
CA MET A 54 9.66 3.88 -4.79
C MET A 54 8.16 3.89 -5.12
N VAL A 55 7.33 4.10 -4.11
CA VAL A 55 5.88 4.29 -4.22
C VAL A 55 5.54 5.66 -3.62
N GLY A 56 5.14 6.62 -4.47
CA GLY A 56 5.04 8.01 -4.04
C GLY A 56 6.42 8.58 -3.66
N ASP A 57 6.62 8.90 -2.39
CA ASP A 57 7.88 9.38 -1.82
C ASP A 57 8.56 8.38 -0.87
N SER A 58 8.00 7.18 -0.74
CA SER A 58 8.45 6.14 0.18
C SER A 58 9.01 4.94 -0.58
N VAL A 59 10.15 4.42 -0.13
CA VAL A 59 10.66 3.11 -0.57
C VAL A 59 9.91 2.00 0.14
N VAL A 60 9.60 0.92 -0.59
CA VAL A 60 9.29 -0.39 -0.03
C VAL A 60 10.32 -1.40 -0.52
N MET A 61 10.67 -2.35 0.35
CA MET A 61 11.65 -3.40 0.06
C MET A 61 10.96 -4.74 -0.13
N LEU A 62 11.45 -5.54 -1.06
CA LEU A 62 10.92 -6.89 -1.25
C LEU A 62 11.93 -7.86 -1.84
N GLY A 63 11.67 -9.15 -1.63
CA GLY A 63 12.45 -10.24 -2.18
C GLY A 63 11.65 -11.54 -2.19
N ASP A 64 12.11 -12.48 -3.01
CA ASP A 64 11.47 -13.77 -3.17
C ASP A 64 11.62 -14.59 -1.92
N CYS A 65 10.55 -15.31 -1.59
CA CYS A 65 10.52 -16.28 -0.53
C CYS A 65 11.55 -17.39 -0.78
N PRO A 66 12.56 -17.56 0.11
CA PRO A 66 13.52 -18.65 -0.04
C PRO A 66 12.84 -20.03 -0.01
N PRO A 67 13.37 -21.02 -0.75
CA PRO A 67 12.83 -22.37 -0.73
C PRO A 67 12.71 -22.93 0.69
N GLY A 68 11.54 -23.50 1.03
CA GLY A 68 11.27 -24.07 2.35
C GLY A 68 10.88 -23.07 3.44
N THR A 69 10.73 -21.78 3.10
CA THR A 69 10.21 -20.75 4.01
C THR A 69 8.78 -20.34 3.63
N ALA A 70 8.08 -19.69 4.55
CA ALA A 70 6.75 -19.13 4.27
C ALA A 70 6.88 -17.67 3.82
N PRO A 71 6.05 -17.21 2.87
CA PRO A 71 5.93 -15.79 2.56
C PRO A 71 5.54 -14.98 3.80
N MET A 72 6.00 -13.75 3.85
CA MET A 72 5.70 -12.79 4.91
C MET A 72 5.21 -11.50 4.26
N PRO A 73 3.94 -11.47 3.80
CA PRO A 73 3.35 -10.29 3.19
C PRO A 73 3.08 -9.20 4.24
N ALA A 74 2.87 -7.97 3.77
CA ALA A 74 2.62 -6.82 4.63
C ALA A 74 1.20 -6.26 4.47
N VAL A 75 0.78 -5.48 5.47
CA VAL A 75 -0.36 -4.58 5.38
C VAL A 75 0.18 -3.16 5.33
N LEU A 76 -0.11 -2.43 4.26
CA LEU A 76 0.41 -1.09 4.02
C LEU A 76 -0.73 -0.09 3.83
N SER A 77 -0.48 1.14 4.26
CA SER A 77 -1.32 2.30 3.95
C SER A 77 -0.58 3.17 2.93
N TYR A 78 -1.20 3.39 1.79
CA TYR A 78 -0.68 4.23 0.72
C TYR A 78 -1.52 5.51 0.64
N TYR A 79 -0.91 6.61 1.05
CA TYR A 79 -1.53 7.93 1.03
C TYR A 79 -1.38 8.56 -0.35
N VAL A 80 -2.50 8.86 -0.99
CA VAL A 80 -2.56 9.56 -2.27
C VAL A 80 -3.10 10.98 -2.08
N ALA A 81 -2.98 11.82 -3.12
CA ALA A 81 -3.21 13.25 -3.02
C ALA A 81 -4.65 13.62 -2.62
N ASP A 82 -5.65 12.91 -3.15
CA ASP A 82 -7.07 13.24 -2.97
C ASP A 82 -7.99 12.03 -3.19
N GLY A 83 -9.29 12.22 -2.91
CA GLY A 83 -10.32 11.20 -3.09
C GLY A 83 -10.41 10.62 -4.51
N PRO A 84 -10.47 11.44 -5.58
CA PRO A 84 -10.45 10.93 -6.95
C PRO A 84 -9.22 10.07 -7.28
N THR A 85 -8.05 10.41 -6.73
CA THR A 85 -6.83 9.61 -6.90
C THR A 85 -6.96 8.24 -6.22
N VAL A 86 -7.70 8.11 -5.11
CA VAL A 86 -8.03 6.80 -4.50
C VAL A 86 -8.79 5.94 -5.49
N ASP A 87 -9.84 6.48 -6.11
CA ASP A 87 -10.66 5.75 -7.07
C ASP A 87 -9.86 5.32 -8.32
N ALA A 88 -9.07 6.24 -8.87
CA ALA A 88 -8.24 5.96 -10.04
C ALA A 88 -7.18 4.90 -9.75
N THR A 89 -6.46 5.01 -8.63
CA THR A 89 -5.45 4.05 -8.21
C THR A 89 -6.06 2.68 -7.95
N TYR A 90 -7.22 2.64 -7.30
CA TYR A 90 -7.97 1.41 -7.07
C TYR A 90 -8.36 0.72 -8.39
N ALA A 91 -8.88 1.48 -9.36
CA ALA A 91 -9.26 0.93 -10.67
C ALA A 91 -8.04 0.35 -11.43
N ARG A 92 -6.90 1.05 -11.43
CA ARG A 92 -5.65 0.55 -12.03
C ARG A 92 -5.15 -0.71 -11.34
N ALA A 93 -5.20 -0.75 -10.01
CA ALA A 93 -4.78 -1.93 -9.26
C ALA A 93 -5.63 -3.17 -9.59
N LEU A 94 -6.95 -3.01 -9.74
CA LEU A 94 -7.81 -4.11 -10.19
C LEU A 94 -7.46 -4.55 -11.61
N ALA A 95 -7.21 -3.61 -12.53
CA ALA A 95 -6.77 -3.93 -13.89
C ALA A 95 -5.40 -4.65 -13.91
N ALA A 96 -4.54 -4.38 -12.94
CA ALA A 96 -3.26 -5.05 -12.72
C ALA A 96 -3.36 -6.39 -11.97
N GLY A 97 -4.59 -6.87 -11.69
CA GLY A 97 -4.84 -8.19 -11.11
C GLY A 97 -4.95 -8.23 -9.59
N ALA A 98 -5.08 -7.09 -8.91
CA ALA A 98 -5.44 -7.08 -7.50
C ALA A 98 -6.87 -7.57 -7.27
N THR A 99 -7.14 -8.02 -6.04
CA THR A 99 -8.48 -8.41 -5.60
C THR A 99 -9.03 -7.40 -4.59
N THR A 100 -10.29 -7.04 -4.72
CA THR A 100 -10.97 -6.12 -3.79
C THR A 100 -11.10 -6.75 -2.40
N VAL A 101 -10.70 -6.01 -1.37
CA VAL A 101 -11.09 -6.27 0.03
C VAL A 101 -12.24 -5.36 0.41
N THR A 102 -12.11 -4.05 0.13
CA THR A 102 -13.15 -3.05 0.35
C THR A 102 -13.13 -2.04 -0.80
N ALA A 103 -14.26 -1.84 -1.47
CA ALA A 103 -14.37 -0.84 -2.53
C ALA A 103 -14.21 0.60 -1.99
N PRO A 104 -13.83 1.57 -2.84
CA PRO A 104 -13.68 2.97 -2.42
C PRO A 104 -14.93 3.51 -1.72
N LYS A 105 -14.72 4.05 -0.52
CA LYS A 105 -15.80 4.61 0.30
C LYS A 105 -15.30 5.79 1.14
N ASP A 106 -16.19 6.76 1.34
CA ASP A 106 -15.98 7.83 2.30
C ASP A 106 -16.19 7.32 3.71
N GLN A 107 -15.21 7.61 4.55
CA GLN A 107 -15.11 7.14 5.92
C GLN A 107 -15.61 8.22 6.86
N PHE A 108 -16.27 7.80 7.94
CA PHE A 108 -16.84 8.73 8.93
C PHE A 108 -15.79 9.68 9.55
N TYR A 109 -14.51 9.30 9.50
CA TYR A 109 -13.36 10.06 10.00
C TYR A 109 -12.70 10.97 8.94
N GLY A 110 -13.37 11.26 7.82
CA GLY A 110 -12.95 12.30 6.88
C GLY A 110 -11.96 11.85 5.80
N TYR A 111 -11.92 10.54 5.51
CA TYR A 111 -11.04 9.96 4.50
C TYR A 111 -11.85 9.33 3.39
N ARG A 112 -11.34 9.35 2.17
CA ARG A 112 -11.74 8.38 1.15
C ARG A 112 -10.73 7.25 1.17
N SER A 113 -11.19 6.00 1.23
CA SER A 113 -10.29 4.84 1.24
C SER A 113 -10.84 3.62 0.52
N ALA A 114 -9.92 2.82 -0.01
CA ALA A 114 -10.17 1.52 -0.62
C ALA A 114 -9.11 0.52 -0.14
N CYS A 115 -9.45 -0.76 -0.10
CA CYS A 115 -8.54 -1.82 0.34
C CYS A 115 -8.51 -2.95 -0.68
N LEU A 116 -7.32 -3.43 -1.02
CA LEU A 116 -7.09 -4.49 -1.99
C LEU A 116 -5.93 -5.40 -1.58
N THR A 117 -5.88 -6.58 -2.18
CA THR A 117 -4.77 -7.53 -2.03
C THR A 117 -4.08 -7.72 -3.38
N ASP A 118 -2.76 -7.58 -3.42
CA ASP A 118 -1.95 -7.79 -4.63
C ASP A 118 -1.64 -9.28 -4.89
N CYS A 119 -0.94 -9.57 -5.98
CA CYS A 119 -0.59 -10.94 -6.36
C CYS A 119 0.45 -11.62 -5.43
N GLY A 120 1.13 -10.85 -4.57
CA GLY A 120 2.05 -11.35 -3.55
C GLY A 120 1.37 -11.63 -2.20
N GLY A 121 0.09 -11.27 -2.07
CA GLY A 121 -0.68 -11.39 -0.83
C GLY A 121 -0.55 -10.17 0.09
N ASN A 122 0.11 -9.08 -0.34
CA ASN A 122 0.15 -7.86 0.46
C ASN A 122 -1.19 -7.14 0.39
N ARG A 123 -1.61 -6.57 1.52
CA ARG A 123 -2.83 -5.79 1.61
C ARG A 123 -2.51 -4.30 1.59
N TRP A 124 -3.06 -3.60 0.62
CA TRP A 124 -2.87 -2.16 0.43
C TRP A 124 -4.16 -1.41 0.76
N THR A 125 -4.09 -0.47 1.68
CA THR A 125 -5.14 0.52 1.91
C THR A 125 -4.74 1.82 1.21
N ILE A 126 -5.39 2.13 0.10
CA ILE A 126 -5.21 3.40 -0.61
C ILE A 126 -6.12 4.41 0.08
N CYS A 127 -5.57 5.54 0.53
CA CYS A 127 -6.35 6.53 1.27
C CYS A 127 -5.94 7.97 0.97
N ALA A 128 -6.91 8.87 1.12
CA ALA A 128 -6.68 10.32 1.07
C ALA A 128 -7.57 11.01 2.10
N VAL A 129 -7.09 12.12 2.66
CA VAL A 129 -7.90 13.02 3.49
C VAL A 129 -8.82 13.80 2.56
N ILE A 130 -10.12 13.76 2.82
CA ILE A 130 -11.13 14.56 2.10
C ILE A 130 -11.78 15.62 3.00
N GLU A 131 -11.70 15.43 4.32
CA GLU A 131 -12.24 16.34 5.33
C GLU A 131 -11.42 16.21 6.63
N ILE A 132 -11.12 17.33 7.31
CA ILE A 132 -10.54 17.30 8.66
C ILE A 132 -11.69 17.29 9.66
N VAL A 133 -11.90 16.14 10.32
CA VAL A 133 -12.97 15.94 11.30
C VAL A 133 -12.41 16.07 12.71
N SER A 134 -13.05 16.87 13.57
CA SER A 134 -12.64 17.00 14.97
C SER A 134 -12.87 15.69 15.75
N PRO A 135 -12.16 15.45 16.86
CA PRO A 135 -12.40 14.26 17.68
C PRO A 135 -13.84 14.13 18.18
N GLU A 136 -14.48 15.25 18.54
CA GLU A 136 -15.86 15.28 19.02
C GLU A 136 -16.84 14.88 17.91
N GLU A 137 -16.71 15.49 16.74
CA GLU A 137 -17.53 15.16 15.56
C GLU A 137 -17.34 13.70 15.14
N MET A 138 -16.10 13.20 15.21
CA MET A 138 -15.79 11.80 14.90
C MET A 138 -16.51 10.82 15.85
N GLN A 139 -16.60 11.14 17.14
CA GLN A 139 -17.38 10.31 18.09
C GLN A 139 -18.87 10.35 17.79
N GLN A 140 -19.41 11.51 17.44
CA GLN A 140 -20.83 11.65 17.07
C GLN A 140 -21.16 10.83 15.81
N ARG A 141 -20.36 10.96 14.74
CA ARG A 141 -20.52 10.18 13.50
C ARG A 141 -20.39 8.68 13.75
N LYS A 142 -19.45 8.26 14.59
CA LYS A 142 -19.28 6.85 15.00
C LYS A 142 -20.51 6.31 15.74
N ALA A 143 -21.05 7.08 16.68
CA ALA A 143 -22.24 6.69 17.44
C ALA A 143 -23.46 6.53 16.52
N ALA A 144 -23.67 7.46 15.60
CA ALA A 144 -24.74 7.38 14.60
C ALA A 144 -24.61 6.13 13.70
N LEU A 145 -23.40 5.78 13.28
CA LEU A 145 -23.15 4.58 12.48
C LEU A 145 -23.50 3.29 13.23
N MET A 146 -23.19 3.22 14.53
CA MET A 146 -23.43 2.04 15.36
C MET A 146 -24.90 1.87 15.76
N ALA A 147 -25.66 2.97 15.82
CA ALA A 147 -27.09 2.93 16.13
C ALA A 147 -27.96 2.31 15.01
N GLY A 148 -27.42 2.22 13.78
CA GLY A 148 -28.16 1.73 12.61
C GLY A 148 -29.25 2.72 12.14
N PRO A 149 -29.91 2.47 10.99
CA PRO A 149 -31.08 3.27 10.61
C PRO A 149 -32.20 3.02 11.63
N SER A 150 -32.78 4.09 12.18
CA SER A 150 -34.05 3.96 12.91
C SER A 150 -35.09 3.35 11.97
N ALA A 151 -35.74 2.29 12.45
CA ALA A 151 -36.82 1.60 11.76
C ALA A 151 -38.02 2.52 11.48
#